data_AF-A0A1E4AE12-F1
#
_entry.id   AF-A0A1E4AE12-F1
#
_cell.length_a   1.000
_cell.length_b   1.000
_cell.length_c   1.000
_cell.angle_alpha   90.00
_cell.angle_beta   90.00
_cell.angle_gamma   90.00
#
_symmetry.space_group_name_H-M   'P 1'
#
loop_
_entity.id
_entity.type
_entity.pdbx_description
1 polymer ?
#
loop_
_entity_poly.entity_id
_entity_poly.type
_entity_poly.pdbx_seq_one_letter_code
_entity_poly.pdbx_strand_id
1 'polypeptide(L)' 'MRKTKLTLSVDPIIIERAKKAARRKGVSVSEMVEHYLNVISDTTDIPNQVAQLRGCARGELSGMSDKEIREKMYRERHGI' A
#
# COMPACT_ATOMS: atom_id res chain seq x y z
N MET A 1 -21.62 16.97 -5.23
CA MET A 1 -22.02 16.39 -3.93
C MET A 1 -21.83 17.42 -2.83
N ARG A 2 -22.70 17.41 -1.82
CA ARG A 2 -22.60 18.32 -0.68
C ARG A 2 -21.50 17.80 0.27
N LYS A 3 -20.50 18.63 0.59
CA LYS A 3 -19.46 18.29 1.57
C LYS A 3 -19.91 18.69 2.99
N THR A 4 -19.61 17.84 3.96
CA THR A 4 -19.86 18.08 5.39
C THR A 4 -18.52 18.17 6.13
N LYS A 5 -18.44 19.00 7.17
CA LYS A 5 -17.22 19.13 7.97
C LYS A 5 -17.12 18.01 9.00
N LEU A 6 -15.95 17.39 9.07
CA LEU A 6 -15.58 16.43 10.11
C LEU A 6 -14.57 17.10 11.04
N THR A 7 -14.89 17.19 12.34
CA THR A 7 -13.99 17.73 13.37
C THR A 7 -13.34 16.56 14.11
N LEU A 8 -12.02 16.56 14.21
CA LEU A 8 -11.23 15.50 14.84
C LEU A 8 -10.38 16.09 15.97
N SER A 9 -10.35 15.40 17.11
CA SER A 9 -9.39 15.68 18.19
C SER A 9 -8.16 14.80 18.00
N VAL A 10 -7.01 15.41 17.75
CA VAL A 10 -5.74 14.72 17.51
C VAL A 10 -4.61 15.47 18.20
N ASP A 11 -3.54 14.75 18.55
CA ASP A 11 -2.35 15.33 19.15
C ASP A 11 -1.76 16.44 18.24
N PRO A 12 -1.39 17.62 18.79
CA PRO A 12 -0.78 18.71 18.02
C PRO A 12 0.44 18.29 17.18
N ILE A 13 1.26 17.37 17.67
CA ILE A 13 2.44 16.86 16.95
C ILE A 13 2.01 16.12 15.67
N ILE A 14 0.87 15.43 15.71
CA ILE A 14 0.31 14.75 14.54
C ILE A 14 -0.18 15.77 13.50
N ILE A 15 -0.78 16.88 13.94
CA ILE A 15 -1.22 17.97 13.04
C ILE A 15 -0.02 18.53 12.26
N GLU A 16 1.11 18.79 12.93
CA GLU A 16 2.29 19.33 12.28
C GLU A 16 2.93 18.34 11.29
N ARG A 17 2.97 17.06 11.64
CA ARG A 17 3.42 16.00 10.73
C ARG A 17 2.51 15.88 9.50
N ALA A 18 1.20 15.97 9.70
CA ALA A 18 0.21 15.92 8.63
C ALA A 18 0.35 17.11 7.67
N LYS A 19 0.48 18.34 8.19
CA LYS A 19 0.73 19.54 7.37
C LYS A 19 2.02 19.43 6.56
N LYS A 20 3.11 18.95 7.18
CA LYS A 20 4.39 18.74 6.49
C LYS A 20 4.26 17.71 5.37
N ALA A 21 3.54 16.61 5.61
CA ALA A 21 3.29 15.59 4.61
C ALA A 21 2.43 16.12 3.44
N ALA A 22 1.35 16.82 3.75
CA ALA A 22 0.44 17.40 2.77
C ALA A 22 1.16 18.43 1.87
N ARG A 23 1.97 19.33 2.46
CA ARG A 23 2.81 20.29 1.71
C ARG A 23 3.77 19.61 0.76
N ARG A 24 4.46 18.55 1.18
CA ARG A 24 5.38 17.80 0.30
C ARG A 24 4.67 17.15 -0.88
N LYS A 25 3.39 16.80 -0.71
CA LYS A 25 2.55 16.20 -1.75
C LYS A 25 1.78 17.22 -2.59
N GLY A 26 1.85 18.51 -2.26
CA GLY A 26 1.10 19.56 -2.95
C GLY A 26 -0.41 19.55 -2.68
N VAL A 27 -0.86 18.93 -1.59
CA VAL A 27 -2.28 18.77 -1.25
C VAL A 27 -2.61 19.41 0.10
N SER A 28 -3.90 19.60 0.39
CA SER A 28 -4.36 20.02 1.72
C SER A 28 -4.44 18.83 2.69
N VAL A 29 -4.41 19.10 4.00
CA VAL A 29 -4.64 18.05 5.01
C VAL A 29 -6.04 17.44 4.86
N SER A 30 -7.05 18.26 4.58
CA SER A 30 -8.42 17.80 4.38
C SER A 30 -8.53 16.86 3.17
N GLU A 31 -7.86 17.18 2.06
CA GLU A 31 -7.84 16.31 0.87
C GLU A 31 -7.11 15.00 1.15
N MET A 32 -5.99 15.04 1.87
CA MET A 32 -5.26 13.85 2.30
C MET A 32 -6.12 12.94 3.21
N VAL A 33 -6.92 13.52 4.11
CA VAL A 33 -7.85 12.79 4.97
C VAL A 33 -9.03 12.25 4.18
N GLU A 34 -9.62 13.04 3.29
CA GLU A 34 -10.72 12.61 2.41
C GLU A 34 -10.30 11.39 1.58
N HIS A 35 -9.11 11.42 0.99
CA HIS A 35 -8.53 10.29 0.26
C HIS A 35 -8.33 9.06 1.16
N TYR A 36 -7.74 9.23 2.35
CA TYR A 36 -7.55 8.11 3.27
C TYR A 36 -8.88 7.47 3.66
N LEU A 37 -9.86 8.29 4.04
CA LEU A 37 -11.20 7.81 4.40
C LEU A 37 -11.86 7.08 3.23
N ASN A 38 -11.71 7.55 1.99
CA ASN A 38 -12.22 6.85 0.81
C ASN A 38 -11.59 5.46 0.66
N VAL A 39 -10.26 5.38 0.71
CA VAL A 39 -9.52 4.11 0.56
C VAL A 39 -9.91 3.06 1.62
N ILE A 40 -10.10 3.48 2.87
CA ILE A 40 -10.44 2.52 3.94
C ILE A 40 -11.93 2.19 4.00
N SER A 41 -12.78 3.06 3.45
CA SER A 41 -14.24 2.88 3.44
C SER A 41 -14.71 2.11 2.22
N ASP A 42 -13.92 2.10 1.15
CA ASP A 42 -14.06 1.18 0.02
C ASP A 42 -13.67 -0.24 0.48
N THR A 43 -14.56 -0.87 1.24
CA THR A 43 -14.51 -2.29 1.62
C THR A 43 -14.90 -3.24 0.48
N THR A 44 -14.98 -2.74 -0.76
CA THR A 44 -15.02 -3.63 -1.93
C THR A 44 -13.75 -4.45 -1.93
N ASP A 45 -13.91 -5.75 -1.67
CA ASP A 45 -12.95 -6.82 -1.88
C ASP A 45 -11.94 -6.41 -2.95
N ILE A 46 -10.65 -6.44 -2.56
CA ILE A 46 -9.49 -6.24 -3.44
C ILE A 46 -9.89 -6.67 -4.86
N PRO A 47 -10.00 -5.75 -5.82
CA PRO A 47 -10.44 -6.10 -7.15
C PRO A 47 -9.58 -7.26 -7.62
N ASN A 48 -10.25 -8.33 -8.05
CA ASN A 48 -9.70 -9.60 -8.51
C ASN A 48 -8.56 -9.43 -9.55
N GLN A 49 -8.29 -8.23 -10.03
CA GLN A 49 -7.14 -7.83 -10.83
C GLN A 49 -5.79 -7.95 -10.09
N VAL A 50 -5.69 -7.62 -8.80
CA VAL A 50 -4.46 -7.86 -8.01
C VAL A 50 -4.31 -9.35 -7.66
N ALA A 51 -5.44 -10.06 -7.51
CA ALA A 51 -5.45 -11.52 -7.40
C ALA A 51 -5.03 -12.19 -8.73
N GLN A 52 -5.42 -11.66 -9.89
CA GLN A 52 -4.95 -12.11 -11.21
C GLN A 52 -3.45 -11.89 -11.39
N LEU A 53 -2.88 -10.82 -10.83
CA LEU A 53 -1.42 -10.62 -10.82
C LEU A 53 -0.66 -11.67 -9.99
N ARG A 54 -1.28 -12.34 -9.00
CA ARG A 54 -0.67 -13.53 -8.37
C ARG A 54 -0.50 -14.68 -9.36
N GLY A 55 -1.39 -14.79 -10.36
CA GLY A 55 -1.31 -15.79 -11.42
C GLY A 55 -0.31 -15.43 -12.53
N CYS A 56 -0.11 -14.14 -12.81
CA CYS A 56 0.86 -13.67 -13.81
C CYS A 56 2.31 -13.72 -13.29
N ALA A 57 2.51 -13.64 -11.97
CA ALA A 57 3.79 -13.91 -11.33
C ALA A 57 4.08 -15.42 -11.19
N ARG A 58 3.44 -16.29 -11.99
CA ARG A 58 3.80 -17.71 -12.17
C ARG A 58 5.12 -17.87 -12.93
N GLY A 59 6.19 -17.27 -12.42
CA GLY A 59 7.56 -17.70 -12.75
C GLY A 59 7.89 -18.99 -12.01
N GLU A 60 9.01 -19.63 -12.32
CA GLU A 60 9.47 -20.88 -11.67
C GLU A 60 9.54 -20.83 -10.12
N LEU A 61 9.46 -19.63 -9.54
CA LEU A 61 9.52 -19.37 -8.11
C LEU A 61 8.13 -19.26 -7.45
N SER A 62 7.04 -19.33 -8.22
CA SER A 62 5.66 -19.03 -7.79
C SER A 62 5.04 -19.99 -6.77
N GLY A 63 5.75 -21.05 -6.39
CA GLY A 63 5.34 -21.98 -5.33
C GLY A 63 6.46 -22.30 -4.35
N MET A 64 7.58 -21.58 -4.44
CA MET A 64 8.75 -21.82 -3.60
C MET A 64 8.73 -20.87 -2.42
N SER A 65 8.99 -21.40 -1.23
CA SER A 65 9.29 -20.61 -0.04
C SER A 65 10.60 -19.83 -0.22
N ASP A 66 10.78 -18.74 0.53
CA ASP A 66 11.98 -17.91 0.51
C ASP A 66 13.29 -18.72 0.67
N LYS A 67 13.22 -19.83 1.43
CA LYS A 67 14.35 -20.75 1.62
C LYS A 67 14.70 -21.50 0.33
N GLU A 68 13.70 -22.01 -0.37
CA GLU A 68 13.85 -22.75 -1.63
C GLU A 68 14.33 -21.83 -2.77
N ILE A 69 13.81 -20.60 -2.82
CA ILE A 69 14.28 -19.58 -3.77
C ILE A 69 15.77 -19.29 -3.55
N ARG A 70 16.16 -19.09 -2.29
CA ARG A 70 17.55 -18.80 -1.92
C ARG A 70 18.46 -19.96 -2.31
N GLU A 71 18.09 -21.20 -2.02
CA GLU A 71 18.88 -22.39 -2.34
C GLU A 71 19.05 -22.58 -3.86
N LYS A 72 17.99 -22.36 -4.64
CA LYS A 72 18.06 -22.38 -6.10
C LYS A 72 19.03 -21.33 -6.64
N MET A 73 18.99 -20.10 -6.12
CA MET A 73 19.93 -19.04 -6.53
C MET A 73 21.39 -19.35 -6.18
N TYR A 74 21.66 -20.02 -5.06
CA TYR A 74 23.02 -20.49 -4.74
C TYR A 74 23.48 -21.59 -5.69
N ARG A 75 22.58 -22.50 -6.06
CA ARG A 75 22.88 -23.61 -6.97
C ARG A 75 23.20 -23.11 -8.39
N GLU A 76 22.40 -22.18 -8.91
CA GLU A 76 22.61 -21.58 -10.23
C GLU A 76 23.89 -20.74 -10.30
N ARG A 77 24.29 -20.09 -9.19
CA ARG A 77 25.50 -19.26 -9.12
C ARG A 77 26.79 -20.08 -8.96
N HIS A 78 26.72 -21.25 -8.31
CA HIS A 78 27.90 -22.03 -7.93
C HIS A 78 28.00 -23.43 -8.56
N GLY A 79 27.02 -23.85 -9.38
CA GLY A 79 27.14 -25.00 -10.29
C GLY A 79 27.43 -26.34 -9.61
N ILE A 80 26.68 -26.68 -8.56
CA ILE A 80 26.71 -28.01 -7.92
C ILE A 80 25.34 -28.67 -7.98
#